data_AF-A0A918AS42-F1
#
_entry.id   AF-A0A918AS42-F1
#
_cell.length_a   1.000
_cell.length_b   1.000
_cell.length_c   1.000
_cell.angle_alpha   90.00
_cell.angle_beta   90.00
_cell.angle_gamma   90.00
#
_symmetry.space_group_name_H-M   'P 1'
#
loop_
_entity.id
_entity.type
_entity.pdbx_description
1 polymer ?
#
loop_
_entity_poly.entity_id
_entity_poly.type
_entity_poly.pdbx_seq_one_letter_code
_entity_poly.pdbx_strand_id
1 'polypeptide(L)'
;MPGARHLCGRGAAVSARSCPQCGAPVAPTDDFCGNCGNYLGWAADPGRTAGSGSATRDGAAVPPERTAGRVDAVPREADDAAHQARSTPVPPAPMPPVRTSPGEPPPAARLGPVLPGRPEAKRPLPTAAAEAAVHGPPCPNCGTANPPGRRFCRRCATPLHQGQRPAGGPRRRRWRWRGDRSRWLRRLAALLVVAALVAALWVFHPRLLALWEDLRDRIANPAPVAPTSTTASAAVPDHPAAAAADGLSNRYWGAPAVGDSVDFGFDEPFRLLSVVVHAGASAEEEGFVAQARPSSLELVVTTADGGTRTLPVTLADQPGPQRTDTGISDVVRVRVVVRSATGLAPGGHIALGEVEFFRRP
;
A
#
# COMPACT_ATOMS: atom_id res chain seq x y z
N MET A 1 -44.17 72.54 23.20
CA MET A 1 -44.17 71.83 21.90
C MET A 1 -42.92 72.28 21.16
N PRO A 2 -42.02 71.42 20.61
CA PRO A 2 -41.80 69.97 20.70
C PRO A 2 -40.56 69.68 21.61
N GLY A 3 -40.05 68.50 21.95
CA GLY A 3 -40.12 67.13 21.45
C GLY A 3 -38.85 66.41 21.93
N ALA A 4 -38.78 66.01 23.21
CA ALA A 4 -37.65 65.26 23.75
C ALA A 4 -37.86 63.76 23.47
N ARG A 5 -37.11 63.26 22.47
CA ARG A 5 -37.10 61.87 22.03
C ARG A 5 -36.42 60.98 23.07
N HIS A 6 -37.18 60.21 23.84
CA HIS A 6 -36.63 59.03 24.51
C HIS A 6 -36.56 57.86 23.51
N LEU A 7 -35.32 57.48 23.22
CA LEU A 7 -34.95 56.34 22.39
C LEU A 7 -35.46 55.03 23.02
N CYS A 8 -36.42 54.40 22.34
CA CYS A 8 -36.90 53.06 22.66
C CYS A 8 -35.90 52.03 22.12
N GLY A 9 -34.98 51.55 22.96
CA GLY A 9 -34.14 50.40 22.65
C GLY A 9 -34.91 49.10 22.88
N ARG A 10 -35.67 48.64 21.88
CA ARG A 10 -36.22 47.27 21.87
C ARG A 10 -35.27 46.36 21.08
N GLY A 11 -34.87 45.28 21.75
CA GLY A 11 -33.72 44.45 21.43
C GLY A 11 -33.81 43.65 20.14
N ALA A 12 -32.63 43.29 19.63
CA ALA A 12 -32.46 42.35 18.53
C ALA A 12 -31.97 40.99 19.05
N ALA A 13 -32.58 39.93 18.52
CA ALA A 13 -32.28 38.53 18.80
C ALA A 13 -30.96 38.07 18.15
N VAL A 14 -30.22 37.21 18.86
CA VAL A 14 -28.97 36.58 18.43
C VAL A 14 -29.28 35.42 17.47
N SER A 15 -28.68 35.41 16.28
CA SER A 15 -28.80 34.27 15.35
C SER A 15 -28.10 33.03 15.91
N ALA A 16 -28.89 32.06 16.37
CA ALA A 16 -28.42 30.73 16.75
C ALA A 16 -27.92 29.98 15.50
N ARG A 17 -26.72 29.38 15.57
CA ARG A 17 -26.28 28.42 14.55
C ARG A 17 -26.89 27.06 14.87
N SER A 18 -27.03 26.17 13.89
CA SER A 18 -27.47 24.79 14.15
C SER A 18 -26.27 23.85 14.11
N CYS A 19 -26.22 22.87 15.02
CA CYS A 19 -25.17 21.85 15.02
C CYS A 19 -25.29 20.97 13.77
N PRO A 20 -24.22 20.79 12.97
CA PRO A 20 -24.28 19.99 11.74
C PRO A 20 -24.59 18.50 11.99
N GLN A 21 -24.30 17.99 13.18
CA GLN A 21 -24.49 16.58 13.50
C GLN A 21 -25.87 16.25 14.08
N CYS A 22 -26.53 17.20 14.78
CA CYS A 22 -27.80 16.91 15.46
C CYS A 22 -28.88 17.99 15.33
N GLY A 23 -28.62 19.06 14.58
CA GLY A 23 -29.57 20.15 14.35
C GLY A 23 -29.87 21.05 15.56
N ALA A 24 -29.33 20.75 16.75
CA ALA A 24 -29.59 21.55 17.95
C ALA A 24 -29.06 22.99 17.79
N PRO A 25 -29.80 24.01 18.29
CA PRO A 25 -29.31 25.39 18.29
C PRO A 25 -28.08 25.52 19.19
N VAL A 26 -27.05 26.22 18.72
CA VAL A 26 -25.79 26.45 19.41
C VAL A 26 -25.47 27.94 19.46
N ALA A 27 -24.88 28.38 20.58
CA ALA A 27 -24.47 29.76 20.74
C ALA A 27 -23.24 30.06 19.87
N PRO A 28 -23.08 31.30 19.37
CA PRO A 28 -21.94 31.66 18.53
C PRO A 28 -20.56 31.49 19.19
N THR A 29 -20.50 31.44 20.52
CA THR A 29 -19.28 31.29 21.31
C THR A 29 -19.02 29.86 21.78
N ASP A 30 -19.89 28.91 21.44
CA ASP A 30 -19.72 27.50 21.82
C ASP A 30 -18.70 26.81 20.90
N ASP A 31 -17.66 26.19 21.47
CA ASP A 31 -16.72 25.37 20.71
C ASP A 31 -17.26 23.94 20.51
N PHE A 32 -18.20 23.52 21.35
CA PHE A 32 -18.82 22.19 21.31
C PHE A 32 -20.34 22.25 21.49
N CYS A 33 -21.06 21.40 20.75
CA CYS A 33 -22.51 21.28 20.86
C CYS A 33 -22.94 20.72 22.23
N GLY A 34 -23.79 21.44 22.95
CA GLY A 34 -24.28 21.02 24.26
C GLY A 34 -25.22 19.81 24.26
N ASN A 35 -25.73 19.42 23.09
CA ASN A 35 -26.64 18.29 22.94
C ASN A 35 -25.92 16.98 22.61
N CYS A 36 -24.99 16.99 21.63
CA CYS A 36 -24.30 15.78 21.16
C CYS A 36 -22.77 15.77 21.38
N GLY A 37 -22.18 16.87 21.86
CA GLY A 37 -20.75 16.96 22.11
C GLY A 37 -19.86 17.19 20.88
N ASN A 38 -20.44 17.37 19.68
CA ASN A 38 -19.67 17.60 18.46
C ASN A 38 -18.89 18.93 18.49
N TYR A 39 -17.65 18.92 17.97
CA TYR A 39 -16.81 20.11 17.84
C TYR A 39 -17.28 21.03 16.71
N LEU A 40 -17.33 22.34 16.99
CA LEU A 40 -17.93 23.37 16.13
C LEU A 40 -16.88 24.30 15.50
N GLY A 41 -15.59 24.12 15.80
CA GLY A 41 -14.51 25.08 15.47
C GLY A 41 -14.18 25.27 13.99
N TRP A 42 -14.89 24.61 13.07
CA TRP A 42 -14.83 24.82 11.62
C TRP A 42 -16.05 25.58 11.07
N ALA A 43 -17.06 25.84 11.91
CA ALA A 43 -18.27 26.58 11.57
C ALA A 43 -18.33 27.99 12.22
N ALA A 44 -17.19 28.53 12.64
CA ALA A 44 -17.03 29.90 13.10
C ALA A 44 -16.40 30.74 11.99
N ASP A 45 -17.09 31.81 11.56
CA ASP A 45 -16.59 32.77 10.57
C ASP A 45 -15.19 33.31 10.96
N PRO A 46 -14.34 33.65 9.96
CA PRO A 46 -12.90 33.91 10.10
C PRO A 46 -12.54 35.28 10.74
N GLY A 47 -13.37 35.78 11.67
CA GLY A 47 -13.27 37.13 12.25
C GLY A 47 -12.61 37.21 13.64
N ARG A 48 -11.99 36.15 14.16
CA ARG A 48 -11.15 36.24 15.36
C ARG A 48 -9.68 36.27 14.97
N THR A 49 -9.15 37.48 14.85
CA THR A 49 -7.72 37.77 14.89
C THR A 49 -7.11 37.16 16.15
N ALA A 50 -6.38 36.05 15.98
CA ALA A 50 -5.49 35.55 17.00
C ALA A 50 -4.29 36.50 17.07
N GLY A 51 -4.28 37.35 18.09
CA GLY A 51 -3.11 38.16 18.44
C GLY A 51 -1.93 37.27 18.83
N SER A 52 -0.84 37.46 18.09
CA SER A 52 0.54 37.58 18.59
C SER A 52 0.90 36.78 19.84
N GLY A 53 1.52 35.61 19.62
CA GLY A 53 2.44 34.97 20.55
C GLY A 53 3.74 34.66 19.82
N SER A 54 4.67 35.61 19.84
CA SER A 54 6.05 35.46 19.35
C SER A 54 6.76 34.33 20.10
N ALA A 55 7.31 33.37 19.35
CA ALA A 55 8.39 32.52 19.81
C ALA A 55 9.36 32.33 18.64
N THR A 56 10.39 33.17 18.64
CA THR A 56 11.60 33.03 17.83
C THR A 56 12.36 31.77 18.25
N ARG A 57 12.82 31.00 17.25
CA ARG A 57 14.05 30.20 17.32
C ARG A 57 14.47 29.76 15.91
N ASP A 58 15.37 30.55 15.35
CA ASP A 58 16.56 30.22 14.57
C ASP A 58 16.57 28.96 13.66
N GLY A 59 16.54 29.23 12.35
CA GLY A 59 17.70 29.02 11.47
C GLY A 59 18.14 27.59 11.15
N ALA A 60 17.69 27.07 10.00
CA ALA A 60 18.51 26.25 9.11
C ALA A 60 18.04 26.44 7.67
N ALA A 61 18.93 26.97 6.82
CA ALA A 61 18.69 27.31 5.43
C ALA A 61 18.72 26.07 4.52
N VAL A 62 17.79 26.01 3.56
CA VAL A 62 17.81 25.11 2.40
C VAL A 62 17.70 25.98 1.14
N PRO A 63 18.58 25.81 0.12
CA PRO A 63 18.59 26.66 -1.07
C PRO A 63 17.50 26.24 -2.09
N PRO A 64 17.02 27.16 -2.96
CA PRO A 64 16.00 26.85 -3.95
C PRO A 64 16.57 26.17 -5.20
N GLU A 65 15.88 25.12 -5.66
CA GLU A 65 16.09 24.45 -6.94
C GLU A 65 15.75 25.35 -8.13
N ARG A 66 16.58 25.22 -9.16
CA ARG A 66 16.51 25.96 -10.43
C ARG A 66 15.52 25.32 -11.39
N THR A 67 14.75 26.21 -12.01
CA THR A 67 13.87 26.05 -13.16
C THR A 67 14.53 25.34 -14.34
N ALA A 68 13.95 24.23 -14.81
CA ALA A 68 14.27 23.63 -16.11
C ALA A 68 13.30 24.18 -17.17
N GLY A 69 13.87 24.76 -18.23
CA GLY A 69 13.15 25.33 -19.35
C GLY A 69 12.92 24.34 -20.50
N ARG A 70 11.82 24.62 -21.20
CA ARG A 70 11.62 24.64 -22.66
C ARG A 70 12.16 23.45 -23.48
N VAL A 71 11.22 22.68 -23.99
CA VAL A 71 11.38 21.72 -25.09
C VAL A 71 11.11 22.46 -26.40
N ASP A 72 12.10 22.51 -27.29
CA ASP A 72 11.95 22.97 -28.67
C ASP A 72 11.99 21.78 -29.64
N ALA A 73 11.27 21.97 -30.74
CA ALA A 73 10.81 20.96 -31.69
C ALA A 73 11.83 20.58 -32.78
N VAL A 74 11.47 19.48 -33.44
CA VAL A 74 12.06 18.76 -34.59
C VAL A 74 12.24 19.66 -35.82
N PRO A 75 13.16 19.30 -36.75
CA PRO A 75 12.67 18.96 -38.09
C PRO A 75 13.45 17.81 -38.77
N ARG A 76 12.77 17.05 -39.65
CA ARG A 76 13.17 16.88 -41.07
C ARG A 76 12.20 16.01 -41.88
N GLU A 77 11.83 16.56 -43.04
CA GLU A 77 11.17 15.95 -44.20
C GLU A 77 12.10 14.97 -44.95
N ALA A 78 11.54 13.97 -45.63
CA ALA A 78 11.43 13.90 -47.11
C ALA A 78 11.21 12.46 -47.61
N ASP A 79 10.51 12.40 -48.74
CA ASP A 79 9.80 11.29 -49.36
C ASP A 79 10.62 10.18 -50.06
N ASP A 80 9.86 9.12 -50.35
CA ASP A 80 9.80 8.34 -51.61
C ASP A 80 10.56 7.01 -51.81
N ALA A 81 9.72 6.03 -52.20
CA ALA A 81 9.90 4.99 -53.22
C ALA A 81 9.92 3.52 -52.79
N ALA A 82 8.71 2.93 -52.88
CA ALA A 82 8.37 1.68 -53.57
C ALA A 82 8.96 0.33 -53.13
N HIS A 83 8.08 -0.58 -52.70
CA HIS A 83 7.92 -1.87 -53.38
C HIS A 83 6.51 -2.46 -53.23
N GLN A 84 5.97 -2.90 -54.37
CA GLN A 84 4.64 -3.44 -54.60
C GLN A 84 4.55 -4.91 -54.15
N ALA A 85 3.40 -5.31 -53.59
CA ALA A 85 2.88 -6.68 -53.75
C ALA A 85 1.35 -6.78 -53.56
N ARG A 86 0.66 -6.80 -54.70
CA ARG A 86 -0.50 -7.66 -55.07
C ARG A 86 -1.77 -7.65 -54.21
N SER A 87 -2.79 -7.00 -54.78
CA SER A 87 -4.22 -7.21 -54.49
C SER A 87 -4.78 -8.40 -55.29
N THR A 88 -5.59 -9.24 -54.63
CA THR A 88 -6.67 -10.01 -55.25
C THR A 88 -7.96 -9.75 -54.45
N PRO A 89 -9.10 -9.38 -55.07
CA PRO A 89 -10.35 -9.18 -54.35
C PRO A 89 -11.23 -10.44 -54.35
N VAL A 90 -11.71 -10.82 -53.16
CA VAL A 90 -12.73 -11.85 -52.92
C VAL A 90 -14.11 -11.16 -52.80
N PRO A 91 -15.21 -11.71 -53.38
CA PRO A 91 -16.56 -11.13 -53.32
C PRO A 91 -17.22 -11.24 -51.92
N PRO A 92 -18.26 -10.43 -51.61
CA PRO A 92 -18.76 -10.23 -50.25
C PRO A 92 -19.73 -11.32 -49.77
N ALA A 93 -19.60 -11.71 -48.51
CA ALA A 93 -20.58 -12.51 -47.76
C ALA A 93 -21.50 -11.60 -46.92
N PRO A 94 -22.76 -12.03 -46.64
CA PRO A 94 -23.82 -11.18 -46.09
C PRO A 94 -23.67 -10.88 -44.58
N MET A 95 -24.16 -9.70 -44.20
CA MET A 95 -24.07 -9.10 -42.85
C MET A 95 -24.88 -9.87 -41.78
N PRO A 96 -24.33 -10.07 -40.57
CA PRO A 96 -25.11 -10.31 -39.36
C PRO A 96 -25.60 -8.99 -38.71
N PRO A 97 -26.63 -9.04 -37.83
CA PRO A 97 -27.36 -7.84 -37.39
C PRO A 97 -26.57 -6.93 -36.44
N VAL A 98 -26.84 -5.64 -36.60
CA VAL A 98 -26.32 -4.50 -35.82
C VAL A 98 -26.60 -4.70 -34.32
N ARG A 99 -25.53 -4.73 -33.51
CA ARG A 99 -25.61 -4.41 -32.08
C ARG A 99 -25.36 -2.91 -31.93
N THR A 100 -26.28 -2.24 -31.24
CA THR A 100 -26.23 -0.83 -30.89
C THR A 100 -25.05 -0.54 -29.94
N SER A 101 -24.15 0.35 -30.34
CA SER A 101 -23.16 0.97 -29.43
C SER A 101 -23.83 2.03 -28.55
N PRO A 102 -23.45 2.15 -27.26
CA PRO A 102 -23.85 3.28 -26.42
C PRO A 102 -23.25 4.59 -26.93
N GLY A 103 -24.07 5.63 -26.96
CA GLY A 103 -23.76 6.93 -27.56
C GLY A 103 -22.73 7.78 -26.81
N GLU A 104 -22.04 8.58 -27.63
CA GLU A 104 -21.16 9.71 -27.33
C GLU A 104 -21.80 10.73 -26.37
N PRO A 105 -21.08 11.28 -25.37
CA PRO A 105 -21.58 12.40 -24.56
C PRO A 105 -21.63 13.72 -25.36
N PRO A 106 -22.62 14.61 -25.10
CA PRO A 106 -22.76 15.88 -25.84
C PRO A 106 -21.65 16.89 -25.48
N PRO A 107 -21.27 17.78 -26.41
CA PRO A 107 -20.18 18.74 -26.20
C PRO A 107 -20.53 19.79 -25.13
N ALA A 108 -19.57 20.08 -24.25
CA ALA A 108 -19.69 21.05 -23.17
C ALA A 108 -19.96 22.47 -23.71
N ALA A 109 -21.04 23.08 -23.22
CA ALA A 109 -21.38 24.48 -23.48
C ALA A 109 -20.31 25.42 -22.90
N ARG A 110 -19.74 26.28 -23.73
CA ARG A 110 -18.78 27.32 -23.31
C ARG A 110 -19.52 28.39 -22.51
N LEU A 111 -19.21 28.51 -21.23
CA LEU A 111 -19.73 29.57 -20.36
C LEU A 111 -18.93 30.86 -20.62
N GLY A 112 -19.60 31.90 -21.10
CA GLY A 112 -19.02 33.23 -21.31
C GLY A 112 -18.93 34.04 -20.00
N PRO A 113 -18.22 35.18 -19.99
CA PRO A 113 -18.06 36.01 -18.79
C PRO A 113 -19.39 36.65 -18.37
N VAL A 114 -19.74 36.52 -17.09
CA VAL A 114 -20.92 37.20 -16.50
C VAL A 114 -20.48 38.54 -15.92
N LEU A 115 -21.21 39.61 -16.27
CA LEU A 115 -20.97 40.96 -15.74
C LEU A 115 -21.19 41.00 -14.22
N PRO A 116 -20.37 41.75 -13.46
CA PRO A 116 -20.52 41.84 -12.01
C PRO A 116 -21.85 42.49 -11.62
N GLY A 117 -22.56 41.86 -10.68
CA GLY A 117 -23.85 42.31 -10.16
C GLY A 117 -23.77 43.67 -9.45
N ARG A 118 -24.86 44.45 -9.51
CA ARG A 118 -24.99 45.75 -8.83
C ARG A 118 -24.74 45.62 -7.32
N PRO A 119 -23.99 46.55 -6.69
CA PRO A 119 -23.76 46.48 -5.25
C PRO A 119 -25.03 46.82 -4.47
N GLU A 120 -25.50 45.89 -3.65
CA GLU A 120 -26.56 46.12 -2.66
C GLU A 120 -26.03 46.93 -1.47
N ALA A 121 -26.86 47.82 -0.93
CA ALA A 121 -26.47 48.71 0.16
C ALA A 121 -26.05 47.93 1.41
N LYS A 122 -24.88 48.28 1.97
CA LYS A 122 -24.29 47.67 3.16
C LYS A 122 -25.27 47.80 4.34
N ARG A 123 -25.80 46.66 4.80
CA ARG A 123 -26.64 46.56 5.99
C ARG A 123 -25.87 47.10 7.20
N PRO A 124 -26.45 47.97 8.05
CA PRO A 124 -25.73 48.57 9.17
C PRO A 124 -25.30 47.50 10.18
N LEU A 125 -24.06 47.64 10.67
CA LEU A 125 -23.47 46.80 11.71
C LEU A 125 -24.06 47.16 13.09
N PRO A 126 -24.40 46.17 13.95
CA PRO A 126 -24.88 46.47 15.29
C PRO A 126 -23.74 46.91 16.21
N THR A 127 -23.97 48.02 16.91
CA THR A 127 -23.14 48.53 18.01
C THR A 127 -23.21 47.60 19.22
N ALA A 128 -22.09 47.51 19.95
CA ALA A 128 -21.76 46.60 21.04
C ALA A 128 -22.91 46.23 22.00
N ALA A 129 -23.11 44.92 22.20
CA ALA A 129 -23.91 44.35 23.26
C ALA A 129 -23.01 43.74 24.34
N ALA A 130 -23.27 44.12 25.59
CA ALA A 130 -22.58 43.65 26.79
C ALA A 130 -22.70 42.13 26.98
N GLU A 131 -21.65 41.53 27.55
CA GLU A 131 -21.55 40.11 27.86
C GLU A 131 -22.71 39.65 28.77
N ALA A 132 -23.61 38.84 28.21
CA ALA A 132 -24.57 38.11 29.01
C ALA A 132 -23.82 37.07 29.86
N ALA A 133 -23.72 37.33 31.17
CA ALA A 133 -23.13 36.41 32.12
C ALA A 133 -23.89 35.08 32.08
N VAL A 134 -23.23 34.05 31.56
CA VAL A 134 -23.80 32.71 31.45
C VAL A 134 -23.72 32.05 32.83
N HIS A 135 -24.82 32.13 33.58
CA HIS A 135 -24.94 31.51 34.90
C HIS A 135 -25.28 30.02 34.78
N GLY A 136 -24.42 29.17 35.36
CA GLY A 136 -24.68 27.76 35.60
C GLY A 136 -23.43 27.04 36.11
N PRO A 137 -23.54 25.78 36.57
CA PRO A 137 -22.47 25.10 37.30
C PRO A 137 -21.19 25.01 36.43
N PRO A 138 -20.00 25.23 37.04
CA PRO A 138 -18.75 25.11 36.31
C PRO A 138 -18.52 23.66 35.89
N CYS A 139 -17.95 23.47 34.71
CA CYS A 139 -17.52 22.15 34.26
C CYS A 139 -16.53 21.56 35.28
N PRO A 140 -16.69 20.29 35.72
CA PRO A 140 -15.78 19.68 36.68
C PRO A 140 -14.35 19.48 36.16
N ASN A 141 -14.17 19.50 34.83
CA ASN A 141 -12.87 19.29 34.21
C ASN A 141 -12.14 20.62 33.88
N CYS A 142 -12.83 21.58 33.26
CA CYS A 142 -12.20 22.82 32.77
C CYS A 142 -12.71 24.11 33.43
N GLY A 143 -13.60 24.04 34.42
CA GLY A 143 -14.12 25.18 35.18
C GLY A 143 -15.07 26.11 34.42
N THR A 144 -15.26 25.94 33.11
CA THR A 144 -16.12 26.81 32.30
C THR A 144 -17.57 26.75 32.77
N ALA A 145 -18.19 27.90 33.07
CA ALA A 145 -19.61 28.00 33.37
C ALA A 145 -20.46 27.57 32.16
N ASN A 146 -21.43 26.68 32.37
CA ASN A 146 -22.33 26.21 31.31
C ASN A 146 -23.78 26.59 31.66
N PRO A 147 -24.58 27.05 30.70
CA PRO A 147 -26.01 27.27 30.92
C PRO A 147 -26.71 25.99 31.41
N PRO A 148 -27.76 26.10 32.24
CA PRO A 148 -28.54 24.94 32.68
C PRO A 148 -29.13 24.17 31.49
N GLY A 149 -29.21 22.85 31.60
CA GLY A 149 -29.80 21.96 30.58
C GLY A 149 -28.84 21.43 29.49
N ARG A 150 -27.56 21.83 29.49
CA ARG A 150 -26.56 21.24 28.57
C ARG A 150 -26.07 19.88 29.09
N ARG A 151 -25.96 18.90 28.18
CA ARG A 151 -25.41 17.57 28.49
C ARG A 151 -23.89 17.55 28.47
N PHE A 152 -23.27 18.41 27.65
CA PHE A 152 -21.82 18.50 27.46
C PHE A 152 -21.31 19.92 27.71
N CYS A 153 -20.04 20.04 28.13
CA CYS A 153 -19.36 21.31 28.34
C CYS A 153 -19.12 22.05 27.01
N ARG A 154 -19.34 23.36 26.99
CA ARG A 154 -19.16 24.22 25.81
C ARG A 154 -17.71 24.39 25.36
N ARG A 155 -16.73 24.12 26.23
CA ARG A 155 -15.30 24.37 25.97
C ARG A 155 -14.45 23.12 25.81
N CYS A 156 -14.76 22.02 26.51
CA CYS A 156 -13.94 20.80 26.51
C CYS A 156 -14.74 19.51 26.29
N ALA A 157 -16.02 19.62 25.92
CA ALA A 157 -16.93 18.48 25.69
C ALA A 157 -17.14 17.51 26.88
N THR A 158 -16.68 17.84 28.09
CA THR A 158 -16.92 16.98 29.27
C THR A 158 -18.43 16.86 29.56
N PRO A 159 -18.99 15.64 29.72
CA PRO A 159 -20.39 15.44 30.06
C PRO A 159 -20.73 15.96 31.47
N LEU A 160 -21.74 16.80 31.59
CA LEU A 160 -22.08 17.55 32.81
C LEU A 160 -23.02 16.77 33.75
N HIS A 161 -23.60 15.65 33.33
CA HIS A 161 -24.66 14.93 34.08
C HIS A 161 -24.28 13.49 34.45
N GLN A 162 -22.98 13.17 34.57
CA GLN A 162 -22.53 11.81 34.92
C GLN A 162 -22.93 11.36 36.35
N GLY A 163 -23.56 12.21 37.17
CA GLY A 163 -23.86 11.96 38.58
C GLY A 163 -25.34 11.82 38.99
N GLN A 164 -26.32 12.08 38.11
CA GLN A 164 -27.73 11.92 38.48
C GLN A 164 -28.18 10.46 38.30
N ARG A 165 -27.76 9.59 39.23
CA ARG A 165 -28.49 8.33 39.47
C ARG A 165 -29.89 8.71 39.99
N PRO A 166 -30.98 8.14 39.46
CA PRO A 166 -32.31 8.40 40.00
C PRO A 166 -32.31 8.07 41.50
N ALA A 167 -32.58 9.08 42.32
CA ALA A 167 -32.79 8.92 43.74
C ALA A 167 -34.16 8.27 43.93
N GLY A 168 -34.19 7.06 44.49
CA GLY A 168 -35.43 6.41 44.94
C GLY A 168 -35.85 5.16 44.16
N GLY A 169 -35.00 4.13 44.16
CA GLY A 169 -35.48 2.75 44.02
C GLY A 169 -35.59 2.10 45.39
N PRO A 170 -36.57 1.21 45.65
CA PRO A 170 -36.70 0.55 46.95
C PRO A 170 -35.38 -0.13 47.30
N ARG A 171 -34.85 0.19 48.49
CA ARG A 171 -33.63 -0.42 49.03
C ARG A 171 -33.88 -1.91 49.21
N ARG A 172 -33.66 -2.70 48.17
CA ARG A 172 -33.46 -4.14 48.33
C ARG A 172 -32.32 -4.26 49.31
N ARG A 173 -32.60 -4.83 50.49
CA ARG A 173 -31.58 -5.27 51.43
C ARG A 173 -30.68 -6.20 50.65
N ARG A 174 -29.59 -5.66 50.10
CA ARG A 174 -28.54 -6.46 49.51
C ARG A 174 -27.99 -7.24 50.70
N TRP A 175 -28.34 -8.51 50.75
CA TRP A 175 -27.72 -9.47 51.64
C TRP A 175 -26.23 -9.43 51.31
N ARG A 176 -25.48 -8.66 52.11
CA ARG A 176 -24.04 -8.58 52.00
C ARG A 176 -23.52 -9.85 52.62
N TRP A 177 -23.28 -10.85 51.77
CA TRP A 177 -22.37 -11.91 52.14
C TRP A 177 -21.00 -11.26 52.33
N ARG A 178 -20.65 -10.93 53.58
CA ARG A 178 -19.27 -10.61 53.96
C ARG A 178 -18.47 -11.88 53.70
N GLY A 179 -17.65 -11.85 52.67
CA GLY A 179 -16.72 -12.94 52.39
C GLY A 179 -15.64 -12.47 51.43
N ASP A 180 -14.42 -12.36 51.93
CA ASP A 180 -13.20 -12.34 51.12
C ASP A 180 -13.15 -13.47 50.08
N ARG A 181 -13.95 -14.53 50.30
CA ARG A 181 -14.27 -15.59 49.36
C ARG A 181 -14.57 -15.08 47.94
N SER A 182 -15.31 -13.98 47.73
CA SER A 182 -15.58 -13.49 46.36
C SER A 182 -14.37 -12.84 45.67
N ARG A 183 -13.39 -12.35 46.45
CA ARG A 183 -12.12 -11.81 45.91
C ARG A 183 -11.16 -12.96 45.61
N TRP A 184 -11.09 -13.95 46.50
CA TRP A 184 -10.26 -15.13 46.31
C TRP A 184 -10.77 -16.02 45.16
N LEU A 185 -12.09 -16.22 45.04
CA LEU A 185 -12.73 -16.87 43.88
C LEU A 185 -12.45 -16.14 42.57
N ARG A 186 -12.48 -14.80 42.57
CA ARG A 186 -12.12 -14.00 41.38
C ARG A 186 -10.64 -14.11 41.02
N ARG A 187 -9.75 -14.15 42.01
CA ARG A 187 -8.31 -14.38 41.79
C ARG A 187 -8.05 -15.78 41.27
N LEU A 188 -8.73 -16.78 41.80
CA LEU A 188 -8.59 -18.18 41.37
C LEU A 188 -9.14 -18.37 39.95
N ALA A 189 -10.28 -17.76 39.62
CA ALA A 189 -10.80 -17.72 38.25
C ALA A 189 -9.83 -17.00 37.29
N ALA A 190 -9.25 -15.86 37.69
CA ALA A 190 -8.24 -15.19 36.89
C ALA A 190 -6.98 -16.04 36.69
N LEU A 191 -6.53 -16.75 37.72
CA LEU A 191 -5.39 -17.66 37.65
C LEU A 191 -5.67 -18.82 36.69
N LEU A 192 -6.88 -19.40 36.74
CA LEU A 192 -7.30 -20.44 35.80
C LEU A 192 -7.39 -19.93 34.36
N VAL A 193 -7.85 -18.70 34.14
CA VAL A 193 -7.84 -18.08 32.80
C VAL A 193 -6.41 -17.89 32.31
N VAL A 194 -5.51 -17.39 33.15
CA VAL A 194 -4.09 -17.25 32.80
C VAL A 194 -3.46 -18.61 32.51
N ALA A 195 -3.71 -19.62 33.34
CA ALA A 195 -3.21 -20.97 33.12
C ALA A 195 -3.76 -21.58 31.82
N ALA A 196 -5.04 -21.36 31.51
CA ALA A 196 -5.64 -21.80 30.25
C ALA A 196 -5.03 -21.07 29.04
N LEU A 197 -4.75 -19.76 29.16
CA LEU A 197 -4.06 -19.00 28.12
C LEU A 197 -2.62 -19.48 27.90
N VAL A 198 -1.89 -19.79 28.98
CA VAL A 198 -0.53 -20.35 28.90
C VAL A 198 -0.55 -21.75 28.28
N ALA A 199 -1.50 -22.60 28.69
CA ALA A 199 -1.66 -23.93 28.11
C ALA A 199 -2.06 -23.86 26.62
N ALA A 200 -2.96 -22.95 26.25
CA ALA A 200 -3.30 -22.68 24.86
C ALA A 200 -2.06 -22.20 24.10
N LEU A 201 -1.33 -21.21 24.61
CA LEU A 201 -0.11 -20.72 23.99
C LEU A 201 0.89 -21.86 23.78
N TRP A 202 1.11 -22.73 24.78
CA TRP A 202 2.02 -23.88 24.69
C TRP A 202 1.57 -24.93 23.65
N VAL A 203 0.27 -25.27 23.62
CA VAL A 203 -0.30 -26.22 22.64
C VAL A 203 -0.29 -25.66 21.21
N PHE A 204 -0.55 -24.36 21.05
CA PHE A 204 -0.58 -23.71 19.74
C PHE A 204 0.79 -23.21 19.27
N HIS A 205 1.77 -23.05 20.17
CA HIS A 205 3.15 -22.63 19.87
C HIS A 205 3.82 -23.41 18.73
N PRO A 206 3.84 -24.76 18.70
CA PRO A 206 4.50 -25.49 17.62
C PRO A 206 3.86 -25.25 16.26
N ARG A 207 2.54 -25.04 16.20
CA ARG A 207 1.85 -24.70 14.94
C ARG A 207 2.02 -23.24 14.56
N LEU A 208 2.16 -22.35 15.53
CA LEU A 208 2.43 -20.94 15.32
C LEU A 208 3.85 -20.73 14.74
N LEU A 209 4.84 -21.50 15.20
CA LEU A 209 6.21 -21.48 14.65
C LEU A 209 6.26 -21.97 13.19
N ALA A 210 5.60 -23.09 12.88
CA ALA A 210 5.57 -23.62 11.51
C ALA A 210 4.92 -22.64 10.51
N LEU A 211 3.85 -21.93 10.92
CA LEU A 211 3.23 -20.88 10.11
C LEU A 211 4.10 -19.62 10.02
N TRP A 212 4.86 -19.31 11.07
CA TRP A 212 5.80 -18.19 11.08
C TRP A 212 6.98 -18.42 10.14
N GLU A 213 7.43 -19.66 9.99
CA GLU A 213 8.48 -20.05 9.04
C GLU A 213 8.02 -19.89 7.59
N ASP A 214 6.78 -20.29 7.26
CA ASP A 214 6.21 -20.15 5.91
C ASP A 214 5.90 -18.70 5.54
N LEU A 215 5.52 -17.87 6.53
CA LEU A 215 5.34 -16.43 6.34
C LEU A 215 6.69 -15.70 6.21
N ARG A 216 7.70 -16.11 6.99
CA ARG A 216 9.06 -15.59 6.85
C ARG A 216 9.67 -15.97 5.51
N ASP A 217 9.39 -17.16 4.98
CA ASP A 217 9.82 -17.57 3.64
C ASP A 217 9.27 -16.69 2.52
N ARG A 218 8.08 -16.11 2.72
CA ARG A 218 7.47 -15.22 1.72
C ARG A 218 7.94 -13.76 1.84
N ILE A 219 8.59 -13.39 2.94
CA ILE A 219 8.99 -11.99 3.24
C ILE A 219 10.53 -11.83 3.27
N ALA A 220 11.27 -12.92 3.48
CA ALA A 220 12.73 -12.90 3.42
C ALA A 220 13.18 -12.68 1.96
N ASN A 221 13.99 -11.66 1.73
CA ASN A 221 14.58 -11.39 0.42
C ASN A 221 15.51 -12.59 0.08
N PRO A 222 15.24 -13.37 -0.99
CA PRO A 222 16.05 -14.55 -1.31
C PRO A 222 17.52 -14.15 -1.53
N ALA A 223 18.45 -14.83 -0.88
CA ALA A 223 19.88 -14.55 -1.00
C ALA A 223 20.50 -15.45 -2.08
N PRO A 224 21.27 -14.92 -3.04
CA PRO A 224 21.95 -15.73 -4.04
C PRO A 224 23.02 -16.62 -3.40
N VAL A 225 23.17 -17.83 -3.95
CA VAL A 225 24.18 -18.82 -3.57
C VAL A 225 25.01 -19.17 -4.79
N ALA A 226 26.29 -18.86 -4.73
CA ALA A 226 27.23 -19.27 -5.77
C ALA A 226 27.60 -20.76 -5.59
N PRO A 227 27.63 -21.55 -6.68
CA PRO A 227 28.17 -22.90 -6.63
C PRO A 227 29.69 -22.86 -6.42
N THR A 228 30.22 -23.85 -5.72
CA THR A 228 31.66 -23.99 -5.44
C THR A 228 32.38 -24.80 -6.51
N SER A 229 31.64 -25.56 -7.30
CA SER A 229 32.15 -26.29 -8.46
C SER A 229 31.13 -26.29 -9.60
N THR A 230 31.60 -26.12 -10.83
CA THR A 230 30.77 -26.19 -12.04
C THR A 230 31.44 -27.06 -13.09
N THR A 231 30.80 -28.18 -13.48
CA THR A 231 31.36 -29.15 -14.44
C THR A 231 30.30 -29.52 -15.47
N ALA A 232 30.64 -29.55 -16.75
CA ALA A 232 29.71 -29.96 -17.80
C ALA A 232 30.09 -31.31 -18.42
N SER A 233 29.10 -32.01 -18.98
CA SER A 233 29.31 -33.21 -19.81
C SER A 233 30.14 -32.90 -21.05
N ALA A 234 29.90 -31.72 -21.64
CA ALA A 234 30.61 -31.20 -22.79
C ALA A 234 30.54 -29.67 -22.82
N ALA A 235 31.48 -29.04 -23.50
CA ALA A 235 31.48 -27.60 -23.76
C ALA A 235 32.20 -27.32 -25.08
N VAL A 236 31.72 -26.35 -25.85
CA VAL A 236 32.46 -25.84 -27.01
C VAL A 236 33.64 -24.97 -26.55
N PRO A 237 34.70 -24.82 -27.38
CA PRO A 237 35.82 -23.94 -27.07
C PRO A 237 35.36 -22.53 -26.67
N ASP A 238 36.07 -21.92 -25.72
CA ASP A 238 35.81 -20.57 -25.18
C ASP A 238 34.48 -20.33 -24.45
N HIS A 239 33.62 -21.36 -24.33
CA HIS A 239 32.33 -21.30 -23.62
C HIS A 239 32.22 -22.38 -22.51
N PRO A 240 33.06 -22.28 -21.47
CA PRO A 240 33.17 -23.32 -20.44
C PRO A 240 31.95 -23.36 -19.51
N ALA A 241 31.78 -24.48 -18.78
CA ALA A 241 30.70 -24.69 -17.83
C ALA A 241 30.58 -23.56 -16.78
N ALA A 242 31.71 -23.04 -16.29
CA ALA A 242 31.76 -21.98 -15.30
C ALA A 242 31.11 -20.67 -15.76
N ALA A 243 31.01 -20.44 -17.08
CA ALA A 243 30.38 -19.24 -17.63
C ALA A 243 28.85 -19.23 -17.44
N ALA A 244 28.23 -20.32 -16.96
CA ALA A 244 26.82 -20.36 -16.59
C ALA A 244 26.56 -20.08 -15.10
N ALA A 245 27.59 -19.71 -14.33
CA ALA A 245 27.46 -19.32 -12.92
C ALA A 245 28.50 -18.25 -12.53
N ASP A 246 28.89 -17.39 -13.47
CA ASP A 246 29.91 -16.35 -13.23
C ASP A 246 29.33 -14.95 -13.01
N GLY A 247 27.99 -14.83 -13.06
CA GLY A 247 27.26 -13.57 -12.88
C GLY A 247 27.42 -12.57 -14.01
N LEU A 248 27.98 -12.96 -15.16
CA LEU A 248 28.17 -12.07 -16.31
C LEU A 248 27.12 -12.34 -17.39
N SER A 249 26.37 -11.31 -17.77
CA SER A 249 25.25 -11.42 -18.72
C SER A 249 25.65 -11.61 -20.19
N ASN A 250 26.95 -11.55 -20.50
CA ASN A 250 27.51 -11.64 -21.85
C ASN A 250 28.44 -12.84 -22.03
N ARG A 251 28.45 -13.76 -21.06
CA ARG A 251 29.14 -15.04 -21.13
C ARG A 251 28.11 -16.16 -20.98
N TYR A 252 28.48 -17.35 -21.44
CA TYR A 252 27.57 -18.48 -21.45
C TYR A 252 28.36 -19.79 -21.52
N TRP A 253 27.77 -20.86 -20.97
CA TRP A 253 28.17 -22.22 -21.27
C TRP A 253 27.57 -22.64 -22.62
N GLY A 254 28.44 -23.11 -23.53
CA GLY A 254 28.02 -23.59 -24.84
C GLY A 254 27.90 -25.10 -24.87
N ALA A 255 26.69 -25.61 -24.73
CA ALA A 255 26.36 -27.04 -24.86
C ALA A 255 26.38 -27.45 -26.35
N PRO A 256 27.24 -28.40 -26.76
CA PRO A 256 27.28 -28.87 -28.14
C PRO A 256 25.96 -29.47 -28.65
N ALA A 257 25.19 -30.15 -27.80
CA ALA A 257 23.98 -30.85 -28.20
C ALA A 257 22.88 -30.87 -27.12
N VAL A 258 21.66 -31.18 -27.54
CA VAL A 258 20.57 -31.54 -26.63
C VAL A 258 20.94 -32.83 -25.90
N GLY A 259 20.71 -32.87 -24.59
CA GLY A 259 21.13 -33.95 -23.71
C GLY A 259 22.41 -33.64 -22.92
N ASP A 260 23.19 -32.63 -23.35
CA ASP A 260 24.30 -32.14 -22.56
C ASP A 260 23.82 -31.53 -21.24
N SER A 261 24.68 -31.61 -20.24
CA SER A 261 24.35 -31.20 -18.89
C SER A 261 25.48 -30.46 -18.20
N VAL A 262 25.13 -29.57 -17.28
CA VAL A 262 26.06 -28.91 -16.36
C VAL A 262 25.66 -29.20 -14.91
N ASP A 263 26.64 -29.61 -14.12
CA ASP A 263 26.56 -29.90 -12.70
C ASP A 263 27.09 -28.71 -11.90
N PHE A 264 26.29 -28.25 -10.95
CA PHE A 264 26.63 -27.22 -9.97
C PHE A 264 26.69 -27.87 -8.58
N GLY A 265 27.85 -27.79 -7.93
CA GLY A 265 28.09 -28.31 -6.59
C GLY A 265 28.14 -27.19 -5.54
N PHE A 266 27.76 -27.53 -4.30
CA PHE A 266 27.74 -26.60 -3.17
C PHE A 266 28.40 -27.26 -1.95
N ASP A 267 29.24 -26.50 -1.24
CA ASP A 267 30.01 -27.03 -0.10
C ASP A 267 29.13 -27.27 1.14
N GLU A 268 28.08 -26.47 1.32
CA GLU A 268 27.14 -26.57 2.43
C GLU A 268 25.74 -26.92 1.91
N PRO A 269 25.07 -27.94 2.49
CA PRO A 269 23.67 -28.21 2.18
C PRO A 269 22.81 -26.99 2.48
N PHE A 270 21.93 -26.63 1.55
CA PHE A 270 21.02 -25.50 1.72
C PHE A 270 19.62 -25.79 1.21
N ARG A 271 18.66 -24.95 1.62
CA ARG A 271 17.32 -25.01 1.06
C ARG A 271 17.24 -24.16 -0.21
N LEU A 272 17.12 -24.85 -1.34
CA LEU A 272 16.90 -24.24 -2.65
C LEU A 272 15.45 -23.73 -2.74
N LEU A 273 15.30 -22.41 -2.80
CA LEU A 273 13.99 -21.78 -2.91
C LEU A 273 13.59 -21.62 -4.37
N SER A 274 14.49 -21.07 -5.18
CA SER A 274 14.26 -20.83 -6.60
C SER A 274 15.56 -20.93 -7.39
N VAL A 275 15.40 -21.27 -8.67
CA VAL A 275 16.44 -21.19 -9.69
C VAL A 275 16.02 -20.13 -10.70
N VAL A 276 16.93 -19.22 -11.06
CA VAL A 276 16.72 -18.24 -12.13
C VAL A 276 17.65 -18.60 -13.28
N VAL A 277 17.10 -18.69 -14.49
CA VAL A 277 17.85 -19.04 -15.69
C VAL A 277 17.82 -17.88 -16.67
N HIS A 278 18.98 -17.55 -17.21
CA HIS A 278 19.16 -16.67 -18.36
C HIS A 278 19.51 -17.52 -19.57
N ALA A 279 18.57 -17.62 -20.52
CA ALA A 279 18.78 -18.37 -21.75
C ALA A 279 19.52 -17.53 -22.79
N GLY A 280 20.30 -18.21 -23.66
CA GLY A 280 21.00 -17.54 -24.77
C GLY A 280 22.38 -17.01 -24.40
N ALA A 281 23.01 -16.34 -25.35
CA ALA A 281 24.38 -15.84 -25.24
C ALA A 281 24.50 -14.42 -24.64
N SER A 282 23.38 -13.70 -24.56
CA SER A 282 23.32 -12.33 -24.04
C SER A 282 21.92 -12.00 -23.52
N ALA A 283 21.84 -11.04 -22.60
CA ALA A 283 20.58 -10.39 -22.23
C ALA A 283 20.08 -9.38 -23.27
N GLU A 284 20.96 -8.92 -24.17
CA GLU A 284 20.60 -8.02 -25.28
C GLU A 284 20.05 -8.82 -26.45
N GLU A 285 18.97 -8.33 -27.08
CA GLU A 285 18.23 -9.05 -28.13
C GLU A 285 19.14 -9.56 -29.28
N GLU A 286 20.06 -8.72 -29.75
CA GLU A 286 20.98 -9.02 -30.86
C GLU A 286 21.89 -10.22 -30.53
N GLY A 287 22.42 -10.27 -29.30
CA GLY A 287 23.22 -11.39 -28.83
C GLY A 287 22.37 -12.59 -28.41
N PHE A 288 21.15 -12.33 -27.91
CA PHE A 288 20.19 -13.35 -27.52
C PHE A 288 19.82 -14.22 -28.71
N VAL A 289 19.57 -13.64 -29.90
CA VAL A 289 19.19 -14.36 -31.14
C VAL A 289 20.40 -14.95 -31.92
N ALA A 290 21.64 -14.67 -31.52
CA ALA A 290 22.84 -15.14 -32.21
C ALA A 290 23.16 -16.65 -32.05
N GLN A 291 22.83 -17.28 -30.92
CA GLN A 291 23.20 -18.69 -30.61
C GLN A 291 22.05 -19.49 -30.02
N ALA A 292 21.85 -20.75 -30.42
CA ALA A 292 20.68 -21.53 -30.02
C ALA A 292 20.41 -21.46 -28.51
N ARG A 293 19.13 -21.38 -28.11
CA ARG A 293 18.75 -21.14 -26.72
C ARG A 293 17.98 -22.34 -26.18
N PRO A 294 18.18 -22.76 -24.92
CA PRO A 294 17.37 -23.84 -24.36
C PRO A 294 15.90 -23.39 -24.24
N SER A 295 14.99 -24.24 -24.71
CA SER A 295 13.54 -24.05 -24.56
C SER A 295 12.95 -24.95 -23.46
N SER A 296 13.64 -26.04 -23.13
CA SER A 296 13.35 -26.87 -21.96
C SER A 296 14.62 -27.39 -21.33
N LEU A 297 14.66 -27.33 -20.01
CA LEU A 297 15.71 -27.88 -19.16
C LEU A 297 15.09 -28.89 -18.20
N GLU A 298 15.91 -29.82 -17.72
CA GLU A 298 15.58 -30.68 -16.60
C GLU A 298 16.56 -30.44 -15.46
N LEU A 299 16.05 -30.05 -14.30
CA LEU A 299 16.83 -29.89 -13.08
C LEU A 299 16.80 -31.21 -12.30
N VAL A 300 17.95 -31.85 -12.13
CA VAL A 300 18.11 -32.99 -11.21
C VAL A 300 18.82 -32.49 -9.96
N VAL A 301 18.03 -32.29 -8.91
CA VAL A 301 18.46 -31.77 -7.62
C VAL A 301 18.84 -32.95 -6.72
N THR A 302 20.07 -32.99 -6.25
CA THR A 302 20.59 -34.02 -5.33
C THR A 302 20.69 -33.45 -3.92
N THR A 303 20.13 -34.17 -2.96
CA THR A 303 20.13 -33.82 -1.53
C THR A 303 21.23 -34.54 -0.77
N ALA A 304 21.59 -34.03 0.41
CA ALA A 304 22.70 -34.53 1.23
C ALA A 304 22.53 -36.00 1.68
N ASP A 305 21.29 -36.49 1.76
CA ASP A 305 20.94 -37.88 2.03
C ASP A 305 21.10 -38.80 0.80
N GLY A 306 21.52 -38.26 -0.35
CA GLY A 306 21.66 -38.96 -1.62
C GLY A 306 20.36 -39.05 -2.44
N GLY A 307 19.26 -38.48 -1.93
CA GLY A 307 18.01 -38.38 -2.67
C GLY A 307 18.13 -37.51 -3.92
N THR A 308 17.34 -37.80 -4.95
CA THR A 308 17.27 -36.98 -6.16
C THR A 308 15.84 -36.58 -6.48
N ARG A 309 15.65 -35.33 -6.89
CA ARG A 309 14.38 -34.80 -7.39
C ARG A 309 14.57 -34.21 -8.78
N THR A 310 13.70 -34.59 -9.69
CA THR A 310 13.73 -34.11 -11.07
C THR A 310 12.60 -33.11 -11.31
N LEU A 311 12.93 -31.93 -11.82
CA LEU A 311 11.99 -30.86 -12.12
C LEU A 311 12.13 -30.43 -13.59
N PRO A 312 11.08 -30.54 -14.41
CA PRO A 312 11.09 -29.95 -15.74
C PRO A 312 10.98 -28.42 -15.65
N VAL A 313 11.79 -27.72 -16.43
CA VAL A 313 11.76 -26.26 -16.57
C VAL A 313 11.50 -25.94 -18.04
N THR A 314 10.48 -25.14 -18.29
CA THR A 314 10.19 -24.62 -19.63
C THR A 314 10.60 -23.16 -19.67
N LEU A 315 11.32 -22.77 -20.72
CA LEU A 315 11.81 -21.42 -20.90
C LEU A 315 11.06 -20.76 -22.05
N ALA A 316 10.62 -19.53 -21.84
CA ALA A 316 10.16 -18.67 -22.91
C ALA A 316 11.35 -18.31 -23.81
N ASP A 317 11.12 -18.20 -25.12
CA ASP A 317 12.12 -17.75 -26.08
C ASP A 317 12.23 -16.23 -26.05
N GLN A 318 12.68 -15.70 -24.91
CA GLN A 318 12.85 -14.27 -24.62
C GLN A 318 14.09 -14.06 -23.74
N PRO A 319 14.81 -12.95 -23.92
CA PRO A 319 15.96 -12.62 -23.07
C PRO A 319 15.54 -12.29 -21.64
N GLY A 320 16.51 -12.39 -20.73
CA GLY A 320 16.35 -12.00 -19.33
C GLY A 320 16.06 -13.15 -18.37
N PRO A 321 15.84 -12.81 -17.07
CA PRO A 321 15.72 -13.79 -16.00
C PRO A 321 14.39 -14.55 -16.07
N GLN A 322 14.46 -15.88 -15.99
CA GLN A 322 13.29 -16.75 -15.91
C GLN A 322 13.35 -17.61 -14.65
N ARG A 323 12.40 -17.41 -13.75
CA ARG A 323 12.40 -18.01 -12.41
C ARG A 323 11.55 -19.28 -12.34
N THR A 324 12.09 -20.30 -11.68
CA THR A 324 11.37 -21.51 -11.25
C THR A 324 11.50 -21.69 -9.75
N ASP A 325 10.37 -21.76 -9.04
CA ASP A 325 10.35 -22.07 -7.61
C ASP A 325 10.45 -23.59 -7.37
N THR A 326 11.18 -24.01 -6.34
CA THR A 326 11.48 -25.42 -6.06
C THR A 326 11.13 -25.83 -4.63
N GLY A 327 11.66 -25.14 -3.62
CA GLY A 327 11.41 -25.41 -2.20
C GLY A 327 12.04 -26.71 -1.68
N ILE A 328 13.19 -27.13 -2.21
CA ILE A 328 13.87 -28.38 -1.86
C ILE A 328 14.93 -28.12 -0.78
N SER A 329 14.90 -28.88 0.33
CA SER A 329 15.87 -28.77 1.42
C SER A 329 17.13 -29.62 1.17
N ASP A 330 18.21 -29.28 1.90
CA ASP A 330 19.45 -30.04 1.97
C ASP A 330 20.12 -30.33 0.62
N VAL A 331 20.01 -29.39 -0.33
CA VAL A 331 20.59 -29.51 -1.67
C VAL A 331 22.10 -29.35 -1.61
N VAL A 332 22.81 -30.28 -2.25
CA VAL A 332 24.29 -30.29 -2.37
C VAL A 332 24.77 -30.26 -3.81
N ARG A 333 23.90 -30.63 -4.77
CA ARG A 333 24.20 -30.57 -6.20
C ARG A 333 22.94 -30.33 -7.00
N VAL A 334 23.04 -29.51 -8.05
CA VAL A 334 22.00 -29.35 -9.06
C VAL A 334 22.60 -29.65 -10.43
N ARG A 335 22.07 -30.65 -11.14
CA ARG A 335 22.37 -30.89 -12.54
C ARG A 335 21.31 -30.24 -13.41
N VAL A 336 21.73 -29.51 -14.43
CA VAL A 336 20.85 -28.92 -15.44
C VAL A 336 21.10 -29.65 -16.75
N VAL A 337 20.09 -30.33 -17.28
CA VAL A 337 20.18 -31.06 -18.55
C VAL A 337 19.39 -30.30 -19.62
N VAL A 338 20.00 -30.06 -20.79
CA VAL A 338 19.28 -29.45 -21.91
C VAL A 338 18.37 -30.48 -22.55
N ARG A 339 17.05 -30.24 -22.52
CA ARG A 339 16.04 -31.19 -23.06
C ARG A 339 15.53 -30.78 -24.44
N SER A 340 15.50 -29.48 -24.74
CA SER A 340 15.21 -28.96 -26.08
C SER A 340 15.79 -27.56 -26.26
N ALA A 341 15.97 -27.15 -27.52
CA ALA A 341 16.50 -25.82 -27.86
C ALA A 341 15.80 -25.21 -29.08
N THR A 342 15.80 -23.88 -29.14
CA THR A 342 15.29 -23.05 -30.23
C THR A 342 16.45 -22.46 -31.03
N GLY A 343 16.35 -22.54 -32.37
CA GLY A 343 17.34 -21.99 -33.28
C GLY A 343 18.64 -22.79 -33.38
N LEU A 344 18.61 -24.08 -33.03
CA LEU A 344 19.77 -24.98 -33.21
C LEU A 344 19.90 -25.39 -34.68
N ALA A 345 20.95 -24.89 -35.34
CA ALA A 345 21.30 -25.24 -36.71
C ALA A 345 22.46 -26.26 -36.75
N PRO A 346 22.66 -26.99 -37.87
CA PRO A 346 23.82 -27.87 -38.03
C PRO A 346 25.14 -27.13 -37.79
N GLY A 347 25.99 -27.68 -36.92
CA GLY A 347 27.28 -27.08 -36.56
C GLY A 347 27.20 -25.92 -35.55
N GLY A 348 26.00 -25.56 -35.08
CA GLY A 348 25.81 -24.64 -33.97
C GLY A 348 25.78 -25.34 -32.61
N HIS A 349 25.73 -24.55 -31.54
CA HIS A 349 25.64 -25.00 -30.15
C HIS A 349 24.56 -24.22 -29.39
N ILE A 350 24.25 -24.68 -28.18
CA ILE A 350 23.22 -24.12 -27.31
C ILE A 350 23.88 -23.26 -26.24
N ALA A 351 23.52 -21.99 -26.17
CA ALA A 351 24.00 -21.03 -25.19
C ALA A 351 23.09 -21.00 -23.96
N LEU A 352 23.64 -21.36 -22.80
CA LEU A 352 23.04 -21.14 -21.49
C LEU A 352 23.85 -20.05 -20.78
N GLY A 353 23.25 -18.87 -20.64
CA GLY A 353 23.90 -17.66 -20.15
C GLY A 353 24.28 -17.76 -18.68
N GLU A 354 23.28 -17.88 -17.80
CA GLU A 354 23.50 -17.91 -16.35
C GLU A 354 22.43 -18.75 -15.65
N VAL A 355 22.81 -19.43 -14.57
CA VAL A 355 21.93 -20.15 -13.66
C VAL A 355 22.20 -19.70 -12.22
N GLU A 356 21.26 -18.96 -11.65
CA GLU A 356 21.35 -18.45 -10.28
C GLU A 356 20.51 -19.28 -9.32
N PHE A 357 21.06 -19.54 -8.13
CA PHE A 357 20.41 -20.32 -7.08
C PHE A 357 20.13 -19.43 -5.87
N PHE A 358 18.95 -19.55 -5.29
CA PHE A 358 18.55 -18.71 -4.15
C PHE A 358 18.21 -19.53 -2.91
N ARG A 359 18.71 -19.08 -1.76
CA ARG A 359 18.44 -19.64 -0.43
C ARG A 359 17.73 -18.64 0.49
N ARG A 360 17.26 -19.14 1.63
CA ARG A 360 16.85 -18.28 2.75
C ARG A 360 18.11 -17.60 3.35
N PRO A 361 18.09 -16.28 3.59
CA PRO A 361 19.17 -15.58 4.27
C PRO A 361 19.39 -16.03 5.71
#